data_AF-A0A5B0QFN3-F1
#
_entry.id   AF-A0A5B0QFN3-F1
#
_cell.length_a   1.000
_cell.length_b   1.000
_cell.length_c   1.000
_cell.angle_alpha   90.00
_cell.angle_beta   90.00
_cell.angle_gamma   90.00
#
_symmetry.space_group_name_H-M   'P 1'
#
loop_
_entity.id
_entity.type
_entity.pdbx_description
1 polymer ?
#
loop_
_entity_poly.entity_id
_entity_poly.type
_entity_poly.pdbx_seq_one_letter_code
_entity_poly.pdbx_strand_id
1 'polypeptide(L)'
;MFEDLYKLGKDIAKRKFRGGKDHSSTKEGHKITKARLTEVVQDLQAVQKSLLKYLDGWLKRWAATNDVPKPSIFGDKILALMKKISAGQKSKDLTLEPETIQVIFPKDRLQKAFSDLSILSNSHNLRPNEDQHFWALHRIFIQTVDQAYKFNLLELKDLENYVKQTHYVTTAARSMFLHFTHSTKDYKNPLYRNGDILLDLWYSSPFVNMLNVIDPPGKRKFLHEILKSDALDYISGRHDGLVEKHLVKSLKHLFEHNSLLSALEDGRSLGQANQQHIQKMIDVHLDDLIFDKEWGNSEGMRLSAQTLEFIDKTYLQTELSNPTISTLRAIFKDPLRNRIKLVSARAKAVVELEQISRYLHEGFPLRNDGRLQKPIPTLEELDLIEGHLEHLPAQQYYESVIKTQDDRHKSWCETENDEKMIALRGAIDKIRPKHVGSGSSWRS
;
A
#
# COMPACT_ATOMS: atom_id res chain seq x y z
N MET A 1 -13.77 -1.40 6.35
CA MET A 1 -14.18 -1.70 4.96
C MET A 1 -15.66 -1.42 4.68
N PHE A 2 -16.61 -2.12 5.32
CA PHE A 2 -18.05 -1.92 5.04
C PHE A 2 -18.54 -0.51 5.38
N GLU A 3 -18.24 0.00 6.58
CA GLU A 3 -18.57 1.38 6.95
C GLU A 3 -17.90 2.41 6.01
N ASP A 4 -16.65 2.15 5.59
CA ASP A 4 -15.91 2.99 4.63
C ASP A 4 -16.64 3.06 3.28
N LEU A 5 -17.12 1.94 2.76
CA LEU A 5 -17.86 1.87 1.49
C LEU A 5 -19.19 2.63 1.56
N TYR A 6 -19.90 2.57 2.70
CA TYR A 6 -21.12 3.36 2.89
C TYR A 6 -20.85 4.85 3.00
N LYS A 7 -19.80 5.25 3.71
CA LYS A 7 -19.36 6.67 3.77
C LYS A 7 -18.98 7.16 2.37
N LEU A 8 -18.18 6.37 1.65
CA LEU A 8 -17.76 6.65 0.29
C LEU A 8 -18.95 6.81 -0.67
N GLY A 9 -19.97 5.94 -0.54
CA GLY A 9 -21.22 6.05 -1.28
C GLY A 9 -21.96 7.36 -1.03
N LYS A 10 -22.06 7.80 0.23
CA LYS A 10 -22.66 9.10 0.58
C LYS A 10 -21.88 10.27 -0.01
N ASP A 11 -20.55 10.19 0.00
CA ASP A 11 -19.69 11.24 -0.53
C ASP A 11 -19.75 11.31 -2.07
N ILE A 12 -19.78 10.16 -2.76
CA ILE A 12 -20.01 10.06 -4.20
C ILE A 12 -21.38 10.63 -4.59
N ALA A 13 -22.44 10.30 -3.84
CA ALA A 13 -23.78 10.84 -4.08
C ALA A 13 -23.83 12.37 -3.96
N LYS A 14 -22.99 12.96 -3.10
CA LYS A 14 -22.86 14.42 -2.90
C LYS A 14 -21.89 15.10 -3.87
N ARG A 15 -21.21 14.35 -4.75
CA ARG A 15 -20.33 14.94 -5.77
C ARG A 15 -21.06 16.01 -6.57
N LYS A 16 -20.44 17.18 -6.64
CA LYS A 16 -20.88 18.34 -7.42
C LYS A 16 -20.00 18.46 -8.66
N PHE A 17 -20.60 18.90 -9.76
CA PHE A 17 -19.84 19.32 -10.93
C PHE A 17 -19.00 20.54 -10.52
N ARG A 18 -17.69 20.44 -10.67
CA ARG A 18 -16.77 21.57 -10.55
C ARG A 18 -16.29 21.86 -11.96
N GLY A 19 -16.82 22.92 -12.57
CA GLY A 19 -16.34 23.35 -13.88
C GLY A 19 -14.87 23.74 -13.79
N GLY A 20 -14.02 23.07 -14.57
CA GLY A 20 -12.63 23.45 -14.73
C GLY A 20 -12.47 24.61 -15.72
N LYS A 21 -11.35 25.35 -15.62
CA LYS A 21 -10.93 26.32 -16.66
C LYS A 21 -10.54 25.60 -17.96
N ASP A 22 -10.07 24.35 -17.87
CA ASP A 22 -9.80 23.50 -19.02
C ASP A 22 -11.07 22.74 -19.41
N HIS A 23 -11.61 23.01 -20.60
CA HIS A 23 -12.87 22.49 -21.16
C HIS A 23 -12.96 20.96 -21.34
N SER A 24 -12.13 20.16 -20.65
CA SER A 24 -12.06 18.70 -20.77
C SER A 24 -13.23 17.95 -20.12
N SER A 25 -13.82 18.45 -19.03
CA SER A 25 -14.94 17.77 -18.34
C SER A 25 -16.28 18.45 -18.61
N THR A 26 -17.18 17.77 -19.32
CA THR A 26 -18.55 18.27 -19.56
C THR A 26 -19.48 17.96 -18.38
N LYS A 27 -20.57 18.72 -18.23
CA LYS A 27 -21.63 18.41 -17.24
C LYS A 27 -22.20 17.01 -17.44
N GLU A 28 -22.38 16.59 -18.69
CA GLU A 28 -22.86 15.26 -19.02
C GLU A 28 -21.82 14.18 -18.70
N GLY A 29 -20.55 14.42 -19.02
CA GLY A 29 -19.43 13.55 -18.64
C GLY A 29 -19.31 13.35 -17.14
N HIS A 30 -19.52 14.41 -16.36
CA HIS A 30 -19.58 14.32 -14.89
C HIS A 30 -20.76 13.48 -14.41
N LYS A 31 -21.94 13.65 -15.01
CA LYS A 31 -23.14 12.87 -14.66
C LYS A 31 -22.92 11.38 -14.93
N ILE A 32 -22.37 11.02 -16.10
CA ILE A 32 -22.02 9.65 -16.46
C ILE A 32 -21.00 9.06 -15.47
N THR A 33 -19.94 9.81 -15.17
CA THR A 33 -18.89 9.38 -14.23
C THR A 33 -19.45 9.14 -12.84
N LYS A 34 -20.27 10.07 -12.34
CA LYS A 34 -20.94 9.94 -11.04
C LYS A 34 -21.89 8.75 -11.00
N ALA A 35 -22.65 8.51 -12.07
CA ALA A 35 -23.55 7.36 -12.18
C ALA A 35 -22.77 6.05 -12.08
N ARG A 36 -21.71 5.88 -12.88
CA ARG A 36 -20.85 4.69 -12.84
C ARG A 36 -20.21 4.46 -11.47
N LEU A 37 -19.66 5.50 -10.84
CA LEU A 37 -19.11 5.37 -9.48
C LEU A 37 -20.19 4.95 -8.47
N THR A 38 -21.42 5.41 -8.66
CA THR A 38 -22.56 5.02 -7.82
C THR A 38 -22.95 3.56 -8.05
N GLU A 39 -22.94 3.09 -9.30
CA GLU A 39 -23.19 1.69 -9.64
C GLU A 39 -22.12 0.77 -9.03
N VAL A 40 -20.84 1.13 -9.14
CA VAL A 40 -19.74 0.39 -8.49
C VAL A 40 -19.96 0.30 -6.98
N VAL A 41 -20.36 1.40 -6.31
CA VAL A 41 -20.68 1.39 -4.88
C VAL A 41 -21.81 0.41 -4.57
N GLN A 42 -22.91 0.47 -5.33
CA GLN A 42 -24.08 -0.37 -5.10
C GLN A 42 -23.76 -1.86 -5.28
N ASP A 43 -23.02 -2.20 -6.34
CA ASP A 43 -22.63 -3.56 -6.64
C ASP A 43 -21.67 -4.10 -5.56
N LEU A 44 -20.66 -3.31 -5.14
CA LEU A 44 -19.78 -3.68 -4.03
C LEU A 44 -20.53 -3.81 -2.69
N GLN A 45 -21.52 -2.96 -2.42
CA GLN A 45 -22.34 -3.06 -1.20
C GLN A 45 -23.16 -4.35 -1.19
N ALA A 46 -23.72 -4.77 -2.33
CA ALA A 46 -24.46 -6.02 -2.45
C ALA A 46 -23.53 -7.23 -2.19
N VAL A 47 -22.33 -7.23 -2.79
CA VAL A 47 -21.33 -8.28 -2.60
C VAL A 47 -20.88 -8.34 -1.14
N GLN A 48 -20.53 -7.21 -0.53
CA GLN A 48 -20.10 -7.19 0.87
C GLN A 48 -21.22 -7.58 1.84
N LYS A 49 -22.48 -7.22 1.54
CA LYS A 49 -23.63 -7.68 2.34
C LYS A 49 -23.75 -9.20 2.29
N SER A 50 -23.57 -9.81 1.12
CA SER A 50 -23.58 -11.27 0.96
C SER A 50 -22.41 -11.92 1.73
N LEU A 51 -21.19 -11.38 1.58
CA LEU A 51 -20.00 -11.82 2.31
C LEU A 51 -20.19 -11.76 3.82
N LEU A 52 -20.74 -10.66 4.35
CA LEU A 52 -21.00 -10.53 5.78
C LEU A 52 -22.01 -11.56 6.29
N LYS A 53 -23.08 -11.82 5.54
CA LYS A 53 -24.04 -12.90 5.90
C LYS A 53 -23.38 -14.27 5.88
N TYR A 54 -22.53 -14.56 4.88
CA TYR A 54 -21.77 -15.80 4.81
C TYR A 54 -20.87 -15.96 6.04
N LEU A 55 -20.09 -14.93 6.38
CA LEU A 55 -19.18 -14.95 7.52
C LEU A 55 -19.89 -15.12 8.85
N ASP A 56 -21.06 -14.49 9.03
CA ASP A 56 -21.89 -14.66 10.22
C ASP A 56 -22.28 -16.14 10.42
N GLY A 57 -22.82 -16.78 9.39
CA GLY A 57 -23.21 -18.19 9.45
C GLY A 57 -22.01 -19.13 9.60
N TRP A 58 -20.94 -18.87 8.83
CA TRP A 58 -19.72 -19.69 8.84
C TRP A 58 -19.03 -19.66 10.21
N LEU A 59 -18.85 -18.46 10.79
CA LEU A 59 -18.22 -18.31 12.12
C LEU A 59 -19.07 -18.93 13.23
N LYS A 60 -20.41 -18.78 13.19
CA LYS A 60 -21.30 -19.42 14.17
C LYS A 60 -21.17 -20.94 14.12
N ARG A 61 -21.16 -21.51 12.92
CA ARG A 61 -21.01 -22.96 12.76
C ARG A 61 -19.63 -23.43 13.20
N TRP A 62 -18.57 -22.77 12.77
CA TRP A 62 -17.21 -23.08 13.20
C TRP A 62 -17.07 -23.03 14.74
N ALA A 63 -17.60 -21.99 15.38
CA ALA A 63 -17.56 -21.85 16.83
C ALA A 63 -18.37 -22.94 17.55
N ALA A 64 -19.52 -23.34 17.00
CA ALA A 64 -20.31 -24.45 17.53
C ALA A 64 -19.60 -25.80 17.37
N THR A 65 -18.91 -26.04 16.25
CA THR A 65 -18.12 -27.26 16.02
C THR A 65 -16.88 -27.35 16.91
N ASN A 66 -16.34 -26.22 17.37
CA ASN A 66 -15.12 -26.16 18.20
C ASN A 66 -15.42 -25.85 19.68
N ASP A 67 -16.66 -26.04 20.13
CA ASP A 67 -17.09 -25.83 21.52
C ASP A 67 -16.71 -24.45 22.11
N VAL A 68 -16.64 -23.42 21.26
CA VAL A 68 -16.28 -22.07 21.71
C VAL A 68 -17.42 -21.49 22.55
N PRO A 69 -17.15 -21.00 23.78
CA PRO A 69 -18.19 -20.39 24.61
C PRO A 69 -18.85 -19.19 23.90
N LYS A 70 -20.19 -19.18 23.85
CA LYS A 70 -21.01 -18.16 23.16
C LYS A 70 -20.71 -18.03 21.65
N PRO A 71 -21.00 -19.05 20.83
CA PRO A 71 -20.77 -19.03 19.38
C PRO A 71 -21.40 -17.83 18.64
N SER A 72 -22.48 -17.27 19.19
CA SER A 72 -23.17 -16.11 18.63
C SER A 72 -22.34 -14.81 18.68
N ILE A 73 -21.31 -14.72 19.52
CA ILE A 73 -20.55 -13.49 19.76
C ILE A 73 -19.91 -12.93 18.48
N PHE A 74 -19.49 -13.82 17.57
CA PHE A 74 -18.90 -13.44 16.28
C PHE A 74 -19.95 -12.89 15.33
N GLY A 75 -21.15 -13.47 15.36
CA GLY A 75 -22.25 -13.06 14.51
C GLY A 75 -22.98 -11.80 14.98
N ASP A 76 -23.09 -11.61 16.30
CA ASP A 76 -23.72 -10.42 16.90
C ASP A 76 -23.00 -9.12 16.50
N LYS A 77 -21.68 -9.18 16.28
CA LYS A 77 -20.89 -8.06 15.73
C LYS A 77 -21.29 -7.72 14.30
N ILE A 78 -21.40 -8.73 13.42
CA ILE A 78 -21.78 -8.55 12.01
C ILE A 78 -23.23 -8.05 11.92
N LEU A 79 -24.13 -8.66 12.68
CA LEU A 79 -25.54 -8.26 12.81
C LEU A 79 -25.70 -6.83 13.29
N ALA A 80 -24.96 -6.40 14.31
CA ALA A 80 -24.98 -5.02 14.80
C ALA A 80 -24.52 -4.04 13.72
N LEU A 81 -23.47 -4.39 12.97
CA LEU A 81 -22.93 -3.58 11.88
C LEU A 81 -23.94 -3.43 10.73
N MET A 82 -24.66 -4.50 10.39
CA MET A 82 -25.76 -4.47 9.42
C MET A 82 -26.98 -3.66 9.92
N LYS A 83 -27.39 -3.84 11.19
CA LYS A 83 -28.54 -3.14 11.80
C LYS A 83 -28.33 -1.62 11.92
N LYS A 84 -27.12 -1.17 12.24
CA LYS A 84 -26.77 0.26 12.37
C LYS A 84 -26.95 1.04 11.06
N ILE A 85 -26.90 0.36 9.92
CA ILE A 85 -26.93 0.97 8.59
C ILE A 85 -28.28 0.76 7.90
N SER A 86 -28.97 -0.36 8.15
CA SER A 86 -30.28 -0.69 7.56
C SER A 86 -31.47 -0.29 8.44
N ALA A 87 -31.40 0.83 9.16
CA ALA A 87 -32.49 1.32 10.01
C ALA A 87 -33.81 1.43 9.19
N GLY A 88 -34.67 0.41 9.32
CA GLY A 88 -35.95 0.31 8.61
C GLY A 88 -36.24 -1.03 7.93
N GLN A 89 -35.25 -1.88 7.63
CA GLN A 89 -35.50 -3.22 7.06
C GLN A 89 -35.54 -4.28 8.15
N LYS A 90 -36.73 -4.86 8.40
CA LYS A 90 -36.87 -6.07 9.22
C LYS A 90 -35.92 -7.14 8.69
N SER A 91 -35.01 -7.57 9.54
CA SER A 91 -33.90 -8.46 9.23
C SER A 91 -34.37 -9.93 9.12
N LYS A 92 -35.35 -10.20 8.24
CA LYS A 92 -35.82 -11.56 7.91
C LYS A 92 -34.83 -12.35 7.05
N ASP A 93 -33.70 -11.74 6.71
CA ASP A 93 -32.83 -12.12 5.60
C ASP A 93 -31.50 -12.76 6.06
N LEU A 94 -31.44 -13.18 7.33
CA LEU A 94 -30.21 -13.63 8.03
C LEU A 94 -30.20 -15.14 8.33
N THR A 95 -31.14 -15.90 7.78
CA THR A 95 -31.31 -17.33 8.07
C THR A 95 -30.85 -18.23 6.93
N LEU A 96 -30.11 -17.71 5.96
CA LEU A 96 -29.55 -18.53 4.89
C LEU A 96 -28.30 -19.23 5.41
N GLU A 97 -28.25 -20.55 5.25
CA GLU A 97 -27.06 -21.35 5.55
C GLU A 97 -25.88 -20.89 4.66
N PRO A 98 -24.63 -20.96 5.17
CA PRO A 98 -23.43 -20.59 4.42
C PRO A 98 -23.33 -21.23 3.04
N GLU A 99 -23.70 -22.50 2.90
CA GLU A 99 -23.70 -23.23 1.61
C GLU A 99 -24.63 -22.57 0.59
N THR A 100 -25.83 -22.17 1.04
CA THR A 100 -26.79 -21.48 0.19
C THR A 100 -26.23 -20.14 -0.26
N ILE A 101 -25.60 -19.39 0.64
CA ILE A 101 -24.98 -18.09 0.32
C ILE A 101 -23.81 -18.27 -0.65
N GLN A 102 -23.02 -19.34 -0.51
CA GLN A 102 -21.93 -19.68 -1.43
C GLN A 102 -22.45 -19.91 -2.86
N VAL A 103 -23.56 -20.62 -3.02
CA VAL A 103 -24.18 -20.88 -4.33
C VAL A 103 -24.76 -19.62 -4.95
N ILE A 104 -25.39 -18.74 -4.16
CA ILE A 104 -26.05 -17.52 -4.66
C ILE A 104 -25.15 -16.28 -4.57
N PHE A 105 -23.85 -16.44 -4.32
CA PHE A 105 -22.94 -15.32 -4.16
C PHE A 105 -22.96 -14.45 -5.42
N PRO A 106 -23.15 -13.12 -5.33
CA PRO A 106 -23.41 -12.26 -6.49
C PRO A 106 -22.13 -11.97 -7.28
N LYS A 107 -21.56 -13.00 -7.93
CA LYS A 107 -20.35 -12.91 -8.77
C LYS A 107 -20.56 -11.95 -9.96
N ASP A 108 -21.77 -11.90 -10.49
CA ASP A 108 -22.19 -10.99 -11.57
C ASP A 108 -22.02 -9.52 -11.18
N ARG A 109 -22.36 -9.16 -9.93
CA ARG A 109 -22.20 -7.81 -9.39
C ARG A 109 -20.73 -7.45 -9.24
N LEU A 110 -19.91 -8.40 -8.80
CA LEU A 110 -18.47 -8.20 -8.70
C LEU A 110 -17.83 -7.98 -10.09
N GLN A 111 -18.24 -8.77 -11.08
CA GLN A 111 -17.80 -8.61 -12.48
C GLN A 111 -18.26 -7.29 -13.09
N LYS A 112 -19.46 -6.82 -12.75
CA LYS A 112 -19.97 -5.53 -13.19
C LYS A 112 -19.17 -4.38 -12.57
N ALA A 113 -18.94 -4.42 -11.26
CA ALA A 113 -18.12 -3.43 -10.56
C ALA A 113 -16.70 -3.35 -11.15
N PHE A 114 -16.09 -4.49 -11.46
CA PHE A 114 -14.81 -4.55 -12.16
C PHE A 114 -14.86 -3.87 -13.54
N SER A 115 -15.88 -4.19 -14.34
CA SER A 115 -16.04 -3.64 -15.70
C SER A 115 -16.20 -2.12 -15.66
N ASP A 116 -17.01 -1.60 -14.72
CA ASP A 116 -17.19 -0.16 -14.56
C ASP A 116 -15.92 0.55 -14.08
N LEU A 117 -15.16 -0.05 -13.16
CA LEU A 117 -13.86 0.48 -12.75
C LEU A 117 -12.87 0.53 -13.92
N SER A 118 -12.86 -0.49 -14.78
CA SER A 118 -12.01 -0.56 -15.99
C SER A 118 -12.42 0.46 -17.05
N ILE A 119 -13.71 0.79 -17.16
CA ILE A 119 -14.18 1.87 -18.03
C ILE A 119 -13.78 3.24 -17.45
N LEU A 120 -13.94 3.42 -16.14
CA LEU A 120 -13.56 4.65 -15.44
C LEU A 120 -12.05 4.92 -15.53
N SER A 121 -11.19 3.89 -15.46
CA SER A 121 -9.73 4.05 -15.57
C SER A 121 -9.26 4.60 -16.92
N ASN A 122 -10.11 4.49 -17.96
CA ASN A 122 -9.85 4.95 -19.32
C ASN A 122 -10.76 6.11 -19.75
N SER A 123 -11.62 6.60 -18.85
CA SER A 123 -12.58 7.64 -19.17
C SER A 123 -11.91 9.00 -19.29
N HIS A 124 -12.24 9.76 -20.34
CA HIS A 124 -11.77 11.15 -20.48
C HIS A 124 -12.52 12.12 -19.55
N ASN A 125 -13.66 11.69 -18.99
CA ASN A 125 -14.50 12.48 -18.11
C ASN A 125 -14.11 12.37 -16.63
N LEU A 126 -13.25 11.42 -16.31
CA LEU A 126 -12.63 11.22 -15.01
C LEU A 126 -11.14 11.47 -15.18
N ARG A 127 -10.48 12.16 -14.26
CA ARG A 127 -9.01 12.17 -14.19
C ARG A 127 -8.62 11.08 -13.20
N PRO A 128 -8.27 9.86 -13.64
CA PRO A 128 -8.09 8.74 -12.73
C PRO A 128 -6.86 8.92 -11.86
N ASN A 129 -5.94 9.83 -12.21
CA ASN A 129 -4.78 10.19 -11.39
C ASN A 129 -5.04 11.37 -10.44
N GLU A 130 -6.26 11.88 -10.35
CA GLU A 130 -6.64 12.95 -9.41
C GLU A 130 -7.89 12.58 -8.58
N ASP A 131 -8.56 11.46 -8.88
CA ASP A 131 -9.84 11.12 -8.26
C ASP A 131 -9.70 10.13 -7.08
N GLN A 132 -9.76 10.67 -5.87
CA GLN A 132 -9.66 9.91 -4.63
C GLN A 132 -10.75 8.84 -4.44
N HIS A 133 -11.99 9.10 -4.88
CA HIS A 133 -13.04 8.09 -4.69
C HIS A 133 -12.86 6.92 -5.67
N PHE A 134 -12.32 7.17 -6.87
CA PHE A 134 -11.95 6.11 -7.80
C PHE A 134 -10.89 5.18 -7.19
N TRP A 135 -9.80 5.73 -6.64
CA TRP A 135 -8.77 4.90 -5.98
C TRP A 135 -9.32 4.11 -4.80
N ALA A 136 -10.14 4.77 -3.97
CA ALA A 136 -10.75 4.12 -2.82
C ALA A 136 -11.67 2.96 -3.24
N LEU A 137 -12.48 3.13 -4.29
CA LEU A 137 -13.33 2.05 -4.82
C LEU A 137 -12.49 0.92 -5.42
N HIS A 138 -11.44 1.22 -6.17
CA HIS A 138 -10.58 0.20 -6.75
C HIS A 138 -9.87 -0.62 -5.65
N ARG A 139 -9.41 0.05 -4.58
CA ARG A 139 -8.88 -0.62 -3.38
C ARG A 139 -9.94 -1.52 -2.75
N ILE A 140 -11.15 -0.99 -2.47
CA ILE A 140 -12.23 -1.77 -1.86
C ILE A 140 -12.62 -2.98 -2.72
N PHE A 141 -12.63 -2.82 -4.06
CA PHE A 141 -12.85 -3.92 -4.98
C PHE A 141 -11.82 -5.05 -4.79
N ILE A 142 -10.52 -4.74 -4.80
CA ILE A 142 -9.44 -5.72 -4.59
C ILE A 142 -9.57 -6.40 -3.22
N GLN A 143 -9.86 -5.64 -2.17
CA GLN A 143 -10.07 -6.21 -0.83
C GLN A 143 -11.29 -7.13 -0.78
N THR A 144 -12.35 -6.80 -1.53
CA THR A 144 -13.58 -7.62 -1.61
C THR A 144 -13.32 -8.92 -2.37
N VAL A 145 -12.54 -8.87 -3.47
CA VAL A 145 -12.11 -10.05 -4.23
C VAL A 145 -11.24 -10.97 -3.36
N ASP A 146 -10.22 -10.42 -2.68
CA ASP A 146 -9.34 -11.19 -1.79
C ASP A 146 -10.12 -11.88 -0.66
N GLN A 147 -11.05 -11.17 -0.02
CA GLN A 147 -11.89 -11.76 1.01
C GLN A 147 -12.78 -12.87 0.44
N ALA A 148 -13.47 -12.62 -0.68
CA ALA A 148 -14.33 -13.63 -1.28
C ALA A 148 -13.54 -14.89 -1.71
N TYR A 149 -12.31 -14.72 -2.19
CA TYR A 149 -11.41 -15.83 -2.48
C TYR A 149 -10.99 -16.61 -1.22
N LYS A 150 -10.52 -15.93 -0.17
CA LYS A 150 -10.10 -16.57 1.10
C LYS A 150 -11.20 -17.40 1.76
N PHE A 151 -12.45 -17.00 1.57
CA PHE A 151 -13.62 -17.67 2.12
C PHE A 151 -14.30 -18.62 1.13
N ASN A 152 -13.61 -19.02 0.05
CA ASN A 152 -14.11 -19.97 -0.96
C ASN A 152 -15.44 -19.57 -1.63
N LEU A 153 -15.74 -18.26 -1.67
CA LEU A 153 -16.87 -17.69 -2.42
C LEU A 153 -16.49 -17.40 -3.88
N LEU A 154 -15.19 -17.26 -4.14
CA LEU A 154 -14.60 -17.24 -5.48
C LEU A 154 -13.62 -18.41 -5.61
N GLU A 155 -13.59 -19.00 -6.80
CA GLU A 155 -12.59 -20.02 -7.15
C GLU A 155 -11.28 -19.37 -7.59
N LEU A 156 -10.19 -20.14 -7.63
CA LEU A 156 -8.91 -19.66 -8.17
C LEU A 156 -9.07 -19.14 -9.61
N LYS A 157 -9.87 -19.82 -10.43
CA LYS A 157 -10.16 -19.39 -11.81
C LYS A 157 -10.83 -18.02 -11.85
N ASP A 158 -11.73 -17.72 -10.91
CA ASP A 158 -12.38 -16.41 -10.82
C ASP A 158 -11.34 -15.32 -10.51
N LEU A 159 -10.45 -15.57 -9.55
CA LEU A 159 -9.36 -14.65 -9.20
C LEU A 159 -8.39 -14.44 -10.38
N GLU A 160 -8.00 -15.54 -11.04
CA GLU A 160 -7.14 -15.51 -12.23
C GLU A 160 -7.76 -14.68 -13.36
N ASN A 161 -9.07 -14.80 -13.58
CA ASN A 161 -9.77 -14.04 -14.61
C ASN A 161 -9.69 -12.53 -14.38
N TYR A 162 -9.69 -12.06 -13.12
CA TYR A 162 -9.49 -10.64 -12.82
C TYR A 162 -8.05 -10.22 -13.07
N VAL A 163 -7.08 -10.99 -12.56
CA VAL A 163 -5.66 -10.58 -12.64
C VAL A 163 -5.07 -10.65 -14.05
N LYS A 164 -5.59 -11.56 -14.90
CA LYS A 164 -5.16 -11.71 -16.30
C LYS A 164 -5.73 -10.64 -17.22
N GLN A 165 -6.67 -9.81 -16.76
CA GLN A 165 -7.23 -8.75 -17.60
C GLN A 165 -6.18 -7.68 -17.90
N THR A 166 -6.19 -7.21 -19.15
CA THR A 166 -5.29 -6.16 -19.60
C THR A 166 -5.40 -4.93 -18.70
N HIS A 167 -4.25 -4.38 -18.30
CA HIS A 167 -4.13 -3.20 -17.42
C HIS A 167 -4.66 -3.34 -15.99
N TYR A 168 -5.19 -4.50 -15.58
CA TYR A 168 -5.68 -4.65 -14.21
C TYR A 168 -4.56 -4.46 -13.19
N VAL A 169 -3.45 -5.18 -13.37
CA VAL A 169 -2.31 -5.18 -12.46
C VAL A 169 -1.71 -3.77 -12.31
N THR A 170 -1.56 -3.04 -13.41
CA THR A 170 -1.09 -1.65 -13.39
C THR A 170 -2.11 -0.72 -12.73
N THR A 171 -3.41 -0.88 -13.01
CA THR A 171 -4.45 -0.04 -12.38
C THR A 171 -4.54 -0.30 -10.88
N ALA A 172 -4.37 -1.54 -10.45
CA ALA A 172 -4.30 -1.94 -9.05
C ALA A 172 -3.11 -1.30 -8.34
N ALA A 173 -1.89 -1.43 -8.90
CA ALA A 173 -0.67 -0.81 -8.37
C ALA A 173 -0.80 0.70 -8.23
N ARG A 174 -1.23 1.38 -9.29
CA ARG A 174 -1.43 2.83 -9.31
C ARG A 174 -2.47 3.28 -8.29
N SER A 175 -3.61 2.60 -8.23
CA SER A 175 -4.68 2.95 -7.29
C SER A 175 -4.29 2.68 -5.85
N MET A 176 -3.51 1.63 -5.59
CA MET A 176 -2.92 1.34 -4.28
C MET A 176 -2.00 2.47 -3.85
N PHE A 177 -1.03 2.81 -4.71
CA PHE A 177 -0.07 3.88 -4.45
C PHE A 177 -0.79 5.19 -4.15
N LEU A 178 -1.63 5.67 -5.06
CA LEU A 178 -2.31 6.96 -4.94
C LEU A 178 -3.25 7.02 -3.73
N HIS A 179 -3.95 5.92 -3.42
CA HIS A 179 -4.78 5.88 -2.22
C HIS A 179 -3.94 5.98 -0.94
N PHE A 180 -2.84 5.22 -0.86
CA PHE A 180 -2.01 5.20 0.35
C PHE A 180 -1.22 6.50 0.51
N THR A 181 -0.68 7.09 -0.55
CA THR A 181 0.09 8.34 -0.45
C THR A 181 -0.77 9.58 -0.21
N HIS A 182 -1.96 9.66 -0.81
CA HIS A 182 -2.77 10.88 -0.76
C HIS A 182 -3.96 10.80 0.21
N SER A 183 -4.45 9.60 0.51
CA SER A 183 -5.68 9.44 1.32
C SER A 183 -5.41 8.87 2.72
N THR A 184 -4.39 8.04 2.90
CA THR A 184 -4.06 7.51 4.24
C THR A 184 -3.21 8.49 5.04
N LYS A 185 -3.31 8.44 6.37
CA LYS A 185 -2.43 9.21 7.25
C LYS A 185 -1.04 8.60 7.34
N ASP A 186 -0.92 7.32 7.00
CA ASP A 186 0.21 6.52 7.47
C ASP A 186 1.46 6.60 6.60
N TYR A 187 1.28 6.94 5.33
CA TYR A 187 2.33 6.85 4.32
C TYR A 187 2.39 8.14 3.49
N LYS A 188 2.81 9.25 4.12
CA LYS A 188 2.82 10.57 3.46
C LYS A 188 4.21 11.10 3.15
N ASN A 189 5.21 10.77 3.97
CA ASN A 189 6.55 11.35 3.87
C ASN A 189 7.23 10.92 2.56
N PRO A 190 7.44 11.83 1.59
CA PRO A 190 8.03 11.47 0.29
C PRO A 190 9.47 10.94 0.38
N LEU A 191 10.22 11.33 1.42
CA LEU A 191 11.62 10.91 1.62
C LEU A 191 11.78 9.44 1.99
N TYR A 192 10.73 8.78 2.45
CA TYR A 192 10.79 7.37 2.87
C TYR A 192 9.80 6.49 2.13
N ARG A 193 9.25 6.98 1.01
CA ARG A 193 8.39 6.15 0.17
C ARG A 193 9.22 5.02 -0.44
N ASN A 194 8.73 3.79 -0.36
CA ASN A 194 9.27 2.61 -1.02
C ASN A 194 8.13 1.62 -1.33
N GLY A 195 8.17 0.99 -2.51
CA GLY A 195 7.22 -0.06 -2.89
C GLY A 195 7.21 -1.25 -1.92
N ASP A 196 8.36 -1.63 -1.38
CA ASP A 196 8.45 -2.71 -0.38
C ASP A 196 7.72 -2.31 0.90
N ILE A 197 7.96 -1.08 1.39
CA ILE A 197 7.28 -0.54 2.59
C ILE A 197 5.77 -0.54 2.36
N LEU A 198 5.31 -0.10 1.18
CA LEU A 198 3.89 -0.11 0.83
C LEU A 198 3.27 -1.50 0.90
N LEU A 199 4.00 -2.52 0.44
CA LEU A 199 3.52 -3.89 0.43
C LEU A 199 3.53 -4.55 1.81
N ASP A 200 4.43 -4.10 2.70
CA ASP A 200 4.55 -4.59 4.08
C ASP A 200 3.48 -4.00 5.02
N LEU A 201 2.74 -2.97 4.60
CA LEU A 201 1.64 -2.42 5.38
C LEU A 201 0.54 -3.47 5.60
N TRP A 202 0.03 -3.56 6.83
CA TRP A 202 -0.98 -4.55 7.21
C TRP A 202 -2.25 -4.51 6.33
N TYR A 203 -2.62 -3.34 5.83
CA TYR A 203 -3.78 -3.15 4.95
C TYR A 203 -3.50 -3.41 3.46
N SER A 204 -2.25 -3.69 3.10
CA SER A 204 -1.81 -4.04 1.74
C SER A 204 -1.87 -5.55 1.45
N SER A 205 -2.17 -6.38 2.46
CA SER A 205 -2.26 -7.84 2.30
C SER A 205 -3.10 -8.30 1.09
N PRO A 206 -4.22 -7.64 0.72
CA PRO A 206 -5.00 -8.06 -0.45
C PRO A 206 -4.25 -7.89 -1.78
N PHE A 207 -3.36 -6.91 -1.87
CA PHE A 207 -2.49 -6.70 -3.02
C PHE A 207 -1.33 -7.71 -3.03
N VAL A 208 -0.77 -8.03 -1.86
CA VAL A 208 0.27 -9.08 -1.73
C VAL A 208 -0.30 -10.44 -2.16
N ASN A 209 -1.52 -10.76 -1.75
CA ASN A 209 -2.20 -12.00 -2.16
C ASN A 209 -2.47 -12.04 -3.66
N MET A 210 -2.89 -10.91 -4.24
CA MET A 210 -3.01 -10.77 -5.69
C MET A 210 -1.65 -11.00 -6.38
N LEU A 211 -0.55 -10.46 -5.84
CA LEU A 211 0.78 -10.70 -6.39
C LEU A 211 1.17 -12.18 -6.33
N ASN A 212 0.82 -12.89 -5.27
CA ASN A 212 1.16 -14.32 -5.12
C ASN A 212 0.56 -15.21 -6.22
N VAL A 213 -0.54 -14.81 -6.85
CA VAL A 213 -1.21 -15.56 -7.93
C VAL A 213 -0.87 -15.07 -9.34
N ILE A 214 -0.17 -13.93 -9.47
CA ILE A 214 0.22 -13.37 -10.76
C ILE A 214 1.57 -13.96 -11.22
N ASP A 215 1.71 -14.11 -12.53
CA ASP A 215 2.95 -14.55 -13.18
C ASP A 215 4.10 -13.54 -12.98
N PRO A 216 5.38 -13.96 -13.15
CA PRO A 216 6.51 -13.03 -12.99
C PRO A 216 6.40 -11.75 -13.85
N PRO A 217 5.98 -11.78 -15.12
CA PRO A 217 5.72 -10.57 -15.91
C PRO A 217 4.71 -9.61 -15.28
N GLY A 218 3.57 -10.10 -14.79
CA GLY A 218 2.59 -9.25 -14.12
C GLY A 218 3.13 -8.66 -12.82
N LYS A 219 3.89 -9.43 -12.02
CA LYS A 219 4.58 -8.90 -10.82
C LYS A 219 5.51 -7.73 -11.16
N ARG A 220 6.29 -7.84 -12.24
CA ARG A 220 7.16 -6.75 -12.72
C ARG A 220 6.37 -5.51 -13.10
N LYS A 221 5.27 -5.67 -13.83
CA LYS A 221 4.38 -4.57 -14.22
C LYS A 221 3.77 -3.87 -13.00
N PHE A 222 3.40 -4.64 -11.97
CA PHE A 222 2.89 -4.08 -10.73
C PHE A 222 3.94 -3.21 -10.02
N LEU A 223 5.14 -3.76 -9.80
CA LEU A 223 6.23 -3.05 -9.11
C LEU A 223 6.70 -1.83 -9.89
N HIS A 224 6.84 -1.95 -11.22
CA HIS A 224 7.16 -0.82 -12.09
C HIS A 224 6.11 0.28 -11.99
N GLU A 225 4.82 -0.05 -11.96
CA GLU A 225 3.77 0.96 -11.90
C GLU A 225 3.73 1.70 -10.55
N ILE A 226 4.12 1.06 -9.44
CA ILE A 226 4.34 1.77 -8.16
C ILE A 226 5.47 2.78 -8.30
N LEU A 227 6.63 2.36 -8.81
CA LEU A 227 7.79 3.24 -9.00
C LEU A 227 7.49 4.39 -9.94
N LYS A 228 6.80 4.10 -11.04
CA LYS A 228 6.33 5.10 -11.99
C LYS A 228 5.38 6.10 -11.34
N SER A 229 4.42 5.63 -10.55
CA SER A 229 3.46 6.52 -9.88
C SER A 229 4.16 7.47 -8.91
N ASP A 230 5.14 6.97 -8.17
CA ASP A 230 5.96 7.78 -7.25
C ASP A 230 6.86 8.77 -8.00
N ALA A 231 7.50 8.32 -9.07
CA ALA A 231 8.31 9.20 -9.91
C ALA A 231 7.48 10.31 -10.53
N LEU A 232 6.28 10.03 -11.04
CA LEU A 232 5.39 11.03 -11.63
C LEU A 232 4.85 12.03 -10.60
N ASP A 233 4.54 11.57 -9.38
CA ASP A 233 4.15 12.47 -8.27
C ASP A 233 5.29 13.44 -7.96
N TYR A 234 6.51 12.92 -7.77
CA TYR A 234 7.72 13.72 -7.55
C TYR A 234 7.96 14.71 -8.70
N ILE A 235 8.01 14.24 -9.95
CA ILE A 235 8.25 15.03 -11.17
C ILE A 235 7.32 16.24 -11.31
N SER A 236 6.08 16.13 -10.83
CA SER A 236 5.07 17.20 -10.91
C SER A 236 5.37 18.37 -9.97
N GLY A 237 6.25 18.17 -9.00
CA GLY A 237 6.66 19.17 -8.01
C GLY A 237 7.67 20.19 -8.53
N ARG A 238 8.02 21.12 -7.64
CA ARG A 238 9.12 22.08 -7.87
C ARG A 238 10.39 21.51 -7.26
N HIS A 239 11.47 21.52 -8.04
CA HIS A 239 12.77 21.00 -7.63
C HIS A 239 13.85 22.08 -7.72
N ASP A 240 14.35 22.47 -6.55
CA ASP A 240 15.45 23.41 -6.41
C ASP A 240 16.72 22.61 -6.05
N GLY A 241 17.80 22.76 -6.82
CA GLY A 241 19.03 21.97 -6.68
C GLY A 241 19.53 21.38 -7.99
N LEU A 242 20.85 21.31 -8.19
CA LEU A 242 21.43 20.79 -9.44
C LEU A 242 21.22 19.29 -9.60
N VAL A 243 21.42 18.52 -8.52
CA VAL A 243 21.25 17.06 -8.49
C VAL A 243 19.78 16.70 -8.74
N GLU A 244 18.86 17.32 -8.00
CA GLU A 244 17.41 17.15 -8.16
C GLU A 244 16.98 17.42 -9.61
N LYS A 245 17.39 18.55 -10.22
CA LYS A 245 17.06 18.86 -11.63
C LYS A 245 17.59 17.80 -12.62
N HIS A 246 18.77 17.26 -12.38
CA HIS A 246 19.35 16.20 -13.22
C HIS A 246 18.58 14.88 -13.09
N LEU A 247 18.21 14.51 -11.87
CA LEU A 247 17.45 13.28 -11.60
C LEU A 247 16.02 13.39 -12.13
N VAL A 248 15.34 14.52 -11.96
CA VAL A 248 14.01 14.79 -12.56
C VAL A 248 14.03 14.58 -14.06
N LYS A 249 15.04 15.13 -14.77
CA LYS A 249 15.16 14.94 -16.22
C LYS A 249 15.26 13.46 -16.61
N SER A 250 15.98 12.67 -15.82
CA SER A 250 16.16 11.23 -16.07
C SER A 250 14.91 10.43 -15.73
N LEU A 251 14.27 10.70 -14.59
CA LEU A 251 13.01 10.08 -14.20
C LEU A 251 11.90 10.39 -15.21
N LYS A 252 11.78 11.64 -15.70
CA LYS A 252 10.83 12.01 -16.76
C LYS A 252 10.98 11.14 -17.99
N HIS A 253 12.20 11.02 -18.50
CA HIS A 253 12.48 10.21 -19.69
C HIS A 253 12.09 8.74 -19.48
N LEU A 254 12.43 8.17 -18.33
CA LEU A 254 12.18 6.76 -18.03
C LEU A 254 10.69 6.45 -17.82
N PHE A 255 9.91 7.36 -17.24
CA PHE A 255 8.58 7.05 -16.71
C PHE A 255 7.39 7.74 -17.42
N GLU A 256 7.51 8.95 -17.98
CA GLU A 256 6.36 9.67 -18.59
C GLU A 256 5.72 8.88 -19.75
N HIS A 257 6.52 8.12 -20.49
CA HIS A 257 6.08 7.34 -21.65
C HIS A 257 6.32 5.83 -21.51
N ASN A 258 6.46 5.31 -20.29
CA ASN A 258 6.82 3.91 -20.02
C ASN A 258 8.11 3.44 -20.71
N SER A 259 9.05 4.36 -21.00
CA SER A 259 10.26 4.06 -21.76
C SER A 259 11.11 2.97 -21.10
N LEU A 260 11.22 2.99 -19.76
CA LEU A 260 12.01 2.03 -18.99
C LEU A 260 11.49 0.60 -19.17
N LEU A 261 10.22 0.35 -18.84
CA LEU A 261 9.66 -0.99 -18.90
C LEU A 261 9.65 -1.54 -20.33
N SER A 262 9.22 -0.75 -21.31
CA SER A 262 9.22 -1.16 -22.71
C SER A 262 10.63 -1.57 -23.17
N ALA A 263 11.64 -0.77 -22.85
CA ALA A 263 13.01 -1.08 -23.24
C ALA A 263 13.61 -2.31 -22.54
N LEU A 264 13.16 -2.61 -21.31
CA LEU A 264 13.59 -3.80 -20.57
C LEU A 264 12.84 -5.07 -21.01
N GLU A 265 11.59 -4.96 -21.48
CA GLU A 265 10.78 -6.09 -21.96
C GLU A 265 10.98 -6.42 -23.45
N ASP A 266 11.25 -5.43 -24.32
CA ASP A 266 11.35 -5.60 -25.78
C ASP A 266 12.57 -6.43 -26.23
N GLY A 267 13.50 -6.73 -25.33
CA GLY A 267 14.55 -7.74 -25.54
C GLY A 267 15.65 -7.37 -26.54
N ARG A 268 15.46 -6.36 -27.39
CA ARG A 268 16.39 -6.02 -28.50
C ARG A 268 17.52 -5.07 -28.10
N SER A 269 17.19 -3.98 -27.39
CA SER A 269 18.17 -3.03 -26.83
C SER A 269 17.51 -2.02 -25.89
N LEU A 270 18.20 -1.68 -24.81
CA LEU A 270 17.89 -0.55 -23.93
C LEU A 270 18.34 0.69 -24.69
N GLY A 271 17.46 1.25 -25.53
CA GLY A 271 17.81 2.32 -26.48
C GLY A 271 18.73 3.38 -25.88
N GLN A 272 19.63 3.95 -26.69
CA GLN A 272 20.75 4.79 -26.24
C GLN A 272 20.37 5.85 -25.19
N ALA A 273 19.20 6.47 -25.33
CA ALA A 273 18.70 7.46 -24.38
C ALA A 273 18.43 6.86 -22.98
N ASN A 274 17.77 5.69 -22.89
CA ASN A 274 17.54 5.01 -21.61
C ASN A 274 18.85 4.63 -20.94
N GLN A 275 19.83 4.11 -21.71
CA GLN A 275 21.15 3.80 -21.18
C GLN A 275 21.85 5.04 -20.61
N GLN A 276 21.82 6.17 -21.32
CA GLN A 276 22.41 7.43 -20.83
C GLN A 276 21.73 7.94 -19.55
N HIS A 277 20.40 7.81 -19.45
CA HIS A 277 19.67 8.26 -18.26
C HIS A 277 19.90 7.35 -17.06
N ILE A 278 20.00 6.04 -17.26
CA ILE A 278 20.40 5.09 -16.22
C ILE A 278 21.86 5.33 -15.80
N GLN A 279 22.77 5.59 -16.74
CA GLN A 279 24.17 5.91 -16.43
C GLN A 279 24.27 7.17 -15.56
N LYS A 280 23.52 8.24 -15.88
CA LYS A 280 23.49 9.46 -15.05
C LYS A 280 23.02 9.19 -13.62
N MET A 281 22.02 8.34 -13.44
CA MET A 281 21.57 7.92 -12.12
C MET A 281 22.67 7.17 -11.35
N ILE A 282 23.41 6.30 -12.03
CA ILE A 282 24.54 5.57 -11.47
C ILE A 282 25.67 6.54 -11.09
N ASP A 283 26.02 7.48 -11.96
CA ASP A 283 27.09 8.45 -11.73
C ASP A 283 26.81 9.30 -10.49
N VAL A 284 25.55 9.74 -10.31
CA VAL A 284 25.11 10.46 -9.10
C VAL A 284 25.32 9.63 -7.83
N HIS A 285 25.10 8.31 -7.90
CA HIS A 285 25.31 7.44 -6.75
C HIS A 285 26.79 7.12 -6.52
N LEU A 286 27.64 7.15 -7.55
CA LEU A 286 29.06 6.84 -7.43
C LEU A 286 29.93 8.07 -7.13
N ASP A 287 29.41 9.28 -7.32
CA ASP A 287 30.07 10.52 -6.93
C ASP A 287 30.00 10.71 -5.40
N ASP A 288 31.16 10.60 -4.72
CA ASP A 288 31.26 10.72 -3.26
C ASP A 288 30.81 12.10 -2.76
N LEU A 289 31.12 13.18 -3.48
CA LEU A 289 30.77 14.53 -3.04
C LEU A 289 29.25 14.73 -3.08
N ILE A 290 28.60 14.24 -4.13
CA ILE A 290 27.15 14.28 -4.24
C ILE A 290 26.52 13.36 -3.20
N PHE A 291 26.99 12.11 -3.12
CA PHE A 291 26.42 11.10 -2.25
C PHE A 291 26.49 11.58 -0.80
N ASP A 292 27.67 11.89 -0.27
CA ASP A 292 27.90 12.31 1.13
C ASP A 292 26.98 13.47 1.57
N LYS A 293 26.61 14.36 0.64
CA LYS A 293 25.81 15.55 0.93
C LYS A 293 24.30 15.33 0.83
N GLU A 294 23.85 14.57 -0.16
CA GLU A 294 22.45 14.59 -0.60
C GLU A 294 21.71 13.27 -0.30
N TRP A 295 22.40 12.14 -0.14
CA TRP A 295 21.77 10.80 -0.14
C TRP A 295 20.68 10.61 0.93
N GLY A 296 20.82 11.23 2.09
CA GLY A 296 19.87 11.15 3.21
C GLY A 296 18.65 12.06 3.09
N ASN A 297 18.72 13.10 2.25
CA ASN A 297 17.72 14.18 2.21
C ASN A 297 17.16 14.46 0.80
N SER A 298 17.61 13.74 -0.21
CA SER A 298 17.18 13.89 -1.60
C SER A 298 16.12 12.85 -1.97
N GLU A 299 14.90 13.33 -2.27
CA GLU A 299 13.84 12.47 -2.82
C GLU A 299 14.20 11.95 -4.22
N GLY A 300 14.89 12.76 -5.04
CA GLY A 300 15.36 12.35 -6.34
C GLY A 300 16.35 11.18 -6.26
N MET A 301 17.30 11.23 -5.32
CA MET A 301 18.27 10.14 -5.11
C MET A 301 17.57 8.88 -4.61
N ARG A 302 16.58 9.00 -3.70
CA ARG A 302 15.74 7.86 -3.28
C ARG A 302 15.05 7.19 -4.46
N LEU A 303 14.35 7.96 -5.29
CA LEU A 303 13.64 7.43 -6.47
C LEU A 303 14.60 6.78 -7.46
N SER A 304 15.76 7.41 -7.66
CA SER A 304 16.81 6.87 -8.50
C SER A 304 17.35 5.55 -7.94
N ALA A 305 17.64 5.46 -6.63
CA ALA A 305 18.08 4.22 -5.98
C ALA A 305 17.05 3.10 -6.16
N GLN A 306 15.76 3.38 -5.95
CA GLN A 306 14.70 2.39 -6.12
C GLN A 306 14.51 1.95 -7.57
N THR A 307 14.70 2.87 -8.53
CA THR A 307 14.70 2.54 -9.96
C THR A 307 15.87 1.60 -10.29
N LEU A 308 17.07 1.89 -9.78
CA LEU A 308 18.25 1.05 -9.98
C LEU A 308 18.10 -0.31 -9.28
N GLU A 309 17.53 -0.34 -8.08
CA GLU A 309 17.22 -1.57 -7.34
C GLU A 309 16.26 -2.47 -8.12
N PHE A 310 15.20 -1.89 -8.70
CA PHE A 310 14.27 -2.60 -9.56
C PHE A 310 14.97 -3.19 -10.78
N ILE A 311 15.83 -2.43 -11.46
CA ILE A 311 16.61 -2.92 -12.60
C ILE A 311 17.51 -4.09 -12.17
N ASP A 312 18.27 -3.95 -11.09
CA ASP A 312 19.21 -4.97 -10.61
C ASP A 312 18.48 -6.27 -10.24
N LYS A 313 17.51 -6.19 -9.33
CA LYS A 313 16.78 -7.37 -8.82
C LYS A 313 15.94 -8.06 -9.88
N THR A 314 15.35 -7.29 -10.79
CA THR A 314 14.35 -7.83 -11.72
C THR A 314 14.98 -8.36 -13.01
N TYR A 315 16.03 -7.70 -13.50
CA TYR A 315 16.61 -7.97 -14.82
C TYR A 315 18.08 -8.37 -14.79
N LEU A 316 18.90 -7.80 -13.91
CA LEU A 316 20.35 -8.06 -13.93
C LEU A 316 20.73 -9.31 -13.13
N GLN A 317 20.06 -9.56 -12.00
CA GLN A 317 20.30 -10.71 -11.13
C GLN A 317 19.51 -11.96 -11.57
N THR A 318 18.58 -11.83 -12.52
CA THR A 318 17.88 -12.95 -13.13
C THR A 318 18.66 -13.49 -14.34
N GLU A 319 18.60 -14.80 -14.60
CA GLU A 319 19.32 -15.49 -15.69
C GLU A 319 18.78 -15.16 -17.11
N LEU A 320 18.18 -13.98 -17.28
CA LEU A 320 17.67 -13.55 -18.58
C LEU A 320 18.86 -13.17 -19.48
N SER A 321 19.09 -14.04 -20.45
CA SER A 321 20.18 -13.99 -21.43
C SER A 321 19.93 -12.91 -22.47
N ASN A 322 20.06 -11.63 -22.09
CA ASN A 322 19.98 -10.51 -23.03
C ASN A 322 21.34 -9.80 -23.16
N PRO A 323 21.91 -9.64 -24.37
CA PRO A 323 23.16 -8.90 -24.61
C PRO A 323 23.15 -7.45 -24.11
N THR A 324 21.96 -6.85 -24.00
CA THR A 324 21.78 -5.50 -23.46
C THR A 324 22.03 -5.44 -21.96
N ILE A 325 21.67 -6.51 -21.26
CA ILE A 325 21.80 -6.64 -19.81
C ILE A 325 23.28 -6.80 -19.43
N SER A 326 24.14 -7.36 -20.30
CA SER A 326 25.56 -7.54 -19.97
C SER A 326 26.33 -6.23 -19.77
N THR A 327 26.04 -5.18 -20.56
CA THR A 327 26.73 -3.88 -20.41
C THR A 327 26.34 -3.19 -19.11
N LEU A 328 25.05 -3.15 -18.77
CA LEU A 328 24.59 -2.63 -17.47
C LEU A 328 25.10 -3.49 -16.31
N ARG A 329 25.07 -4.82 -16.44
CA ARG A 329 25.52 -5.76 -15.40
C ARG A 329 26.99 -5.53 -15.02
N ALA A 330 27.85 -5.13 -15.96
CA ALA A 330 29.24 -4.80 -15.68
C ALA A 330 29.40 -3.54 -14.80
N ILE A 331 28.41 -2.64 -14.81
CA ILE A 331 28.42 -1.38 -14.05
C ILE A 331 27.82 -1.57 -12.65
N PHE A 332 26.85 -2.49 -12.49
CA PHE A 332 26.24 -2.84 -11.20
C PHE A 332 27.19 -3.70 -10.34
N LYS A 333 28.21 -3.05 -9.77
CA LYS A 333 29.18 -3.62 -8.83
C LYS A 333 28.83 -3.27 -7.38
N ASP A 334 29.56 -3.87 -6.45
CA ASP A 334 29.32 -3.75 -5.01
C ASP A 334 29.25 -2.30 -4.49
N PRO A 335 30.10 -1.34 -4.91
CA PRO A 335 29.97 0.04 -4.45
C PRO A 335 28.59 0.66 -4.74
N LEU A 336 28.08 0.49 -5.96
CA LEU A 336 26.75 0.96 -6.34
C LEU A 336 25.65 0.21 -5.57
N ARG A 337 25.75 -1.13 -5.52
CA ARG A 337 24.76 -1.97 -4.82
C ARG A 337 24.68 -1.65 -3.33
N ASN A 338 25.82 -1.37 -2.68
CA ASN A 338 25.88 -1.03 -1.27
C ASN A 338 25.20 0.31 -1.01
N ARG A 339 25.41 1.32 -1.86
CA ARG A 339 24.72 2.62 -1.76
C ARG A 339 23.22 2.54 -2.01
N ILE A 340 22.79 1.79 -3.03
CA ILE A 340 21.36 1.53 -3.29
C ILE A 340 20.72 0.82 -2.09
N LYS A 341 21.35 -0.23 -1.56
CA LYS A 341 20.86 -0.96 -0.38
C LYS A 341 20.78 -0.06 0.84
N LEU A 342 21.75 0.84 1.04
CA LEU A 342 21.76 1.78 2.16
C LEU A 342 20.53 2.69 2.14
N VAL A 343 20.24 3.29 0.98
CA VAL A 343 19.07 4.16 0.80
C VAL A 343 17.76 3.41 1.10
N SER A 344 17.60 2.20 0.56
CA SER A 344 16.40 1.39 0.78
C SER A 344 16.28 0.88 2.22
N ALA A 345 17.38 0.46 2.85
CA ALA A 345 17.41 -0.01 4.24
C ALA A 345 17.06 1.11 5.22
N ARG A 346 17.65 2.30 5.04
CA ARG A 346 17.33 3.48 5.84
C ARG A 346 15.85 3.83 5.77
N ALA A 347 15.26 3.85 4.58
CA ALA A 347 13.84 4.17 4.42
C ALA A 347 12.94 3.20 5.21
N LYS A 348 13.22 1.89 5.13
CA LYS A 348 12.47 0.87 5.89
C LYS A 348 12.62 1.05 7.40
N ALA A 349 13.85 1.24 7.86
CA ALA A 349 14.16 1.45 9.28
C ALA A 349 13.45 2.69 9.83
N VAL A 350 13.53 3.83 9.13
CA VAL A 350 12.88 5.06 9.59
C VAL A 350 11.37 4.92 9.65
N VAL A 351 10.74 4.30 8.63
CA VAL A 351 9.27 4.12 8.62
C VAL A 351 8.80 3.19 9.73
N GLU A 352 9.54 2.11 10.03
CA GLU A 352 9.22 1.20 11.14
C GLU A 352 9.19 1.96 12.48
N LEU A 353 10.17 2.83 12.74
CA LEU A 353 10.20 3.68 13.93
C LEU A 353 9.08 4.74 13.93
N GLU A 354 8.78 5.35 12.77
CA GLU A 354 7.67 6.31 12.64
C GLU A 354 6.30 5.67 12.92
N GLN A 355 6.09 4.43 12.51
CA GLN A 355 4.86 3.68 12.78
C GLN A 355 4.67 3.45 14.28
N ILE A 356 5.72 3.05 14.99
CA ILE A 356 5.70 2.89 16.45
C ILE A 356 5.46 4.24 17.13
N SER A 357 6.16 5.29 16.68
CA SER A 357 5.96 6.64 17.23
C SER A 357 4.52 7.10 17.07
N ARG A 358 3.93 6.93 15.88
CA ARG A 358 2.54 7.30 15.61
C ARG A 358 1.58 6.51 16.50
N TYR A 359 1.81 5.21 16.62
CA TYR A 359 1.02 4.34 17.49
C TYR A 359 0.98 4.85 18.94
N LEU A 360 2.14 5.22 19.49
CA LEU A 360 2.26 5.79 20.84
C LEU A 360 1.50 7.13 20.99
N HIS A 361 1.36 7.91 19.91
CA HIS A 361 0.74 9.24 19.92
C HIS A 361 -0.77 9.21 19.64
N GLU A 362 -1.26 8.26 18.83
CA GLU A 362 -2.68 8.15 18.44
C GLU A 362 -3.55 7.44 19.48
N GLY A 363 -2.96 7.00 20.59
CA GLY A 363 -3.66 6.45 21.76
C GLY A 363 -4.07 5.00 21.57
N PHE A 364 -3.19 4.09 22.02
CA PHE A 364 -3.39 2.64 22.25
C PHE A 364 -4.77 2.11 21.80
N PRO A 365 -4.94 1.74 20.51
CA PRO A 365 -6.24 1.35 19.96
C PRO A 365 -6.85 0.11 20.63
N LEU A 366 -6.06 -0.73 21.31
CA LEU A 366 -6.56 -1.87 22.09
C LEU A 366 -7.34 -1.44 23.34
N ARG A 367 -7.21 -0.18 23.77
CA ARG A 367 -7.92 0.41 24.91
C ARG A 367 -9.35 0.84 24.59
N ASN A 368 -9.65 1.13 23.33
CA ASN A 368 -10.93 1.74 22.91
C ASN A 368 -11.95 0.74 22.35
N ASP A 369 -11.60 -0.54 22.20
CA ASP A 369 -12.59 -1.57 21.91
C ASP A 369 -13.28 -1.99 23.22
N GLY A 370 -14.26 -1.18 23.65
CA GLY A 370 -15.05 -1.38 24.89
C GLY A 370 -15.87 -2.68 24.95
N ARG A 371 -15.53 -3.67 24.12
CA ARG A 371 -16.15 -4.99 24.01
C ARG A 371 -15.15 -6.15 24.22
N LEU A 372 -13.85 -5.87 24.41
CA LEU A 372 -12.90 -6.87 24.89
C LEU A 372 -13.11 -7.08 26.39
N GLN A 373 -13.32 -8.32 26.83
CA GLN A 373 -13.59 -8.66 28.24
C GLN A 373 -12.40 -8.36 29.17
N LYS A 374 -11.18 -8.23 28.64
CA LYS A 374 -10.00 -7.66 29.30
C LYS A 374 -9.16 -6.93 28.24
N PRO A 375 -9.22 -5.60 28.14
CA PRO A 375 -8.22 -4.86 27.36
C PRO A 375 -6.84 -5.08 27.99
N ILE A 376 -5.80 -5.15 27.15
CA ILE A 376 -4.41 -5.23 27.62
C ILE A 376 -4.13 -3.95 28.43
N PRO A 377 -3.64 -4.04 29.68
CA PRO A 377 -3.23 -2.88 30.46
C PRO A 377 -2.18 -2.07 29.71
N THR A 378 -2.26 -0.75 29.76
CA THR A 378 -1.31 0.14 29.07
C THR A 378 0.14 -0.13 29.44
N LEU A 379 0.42 -0.54 30.68
CA LEU A 379 1.78 -0.90 31.10
C LEU A 379 2.26 -2.18 30.42
N GLU A 380 1.41 -3.20 30.32
CA GLU A 380 1.74 -4.47 29.63
C GLU A 380 1.95 -4.24 28.13
N GLU A 381 1.13 -3.39 27.51
CA GLU A 381 1.27 -3.00 26.10
C GLU A 381 2.55 -2.19 25.84
N LEU A 382 2.95 -1.32 26.78
CA LEU A 382 4.21 -0.60 26.71
C LEU A 382 5.42 -1.53 26.86
N ASP A 383 5.37 -2.49 27.78
CA ASP A 383 6.45 -3.47 27.98
C ASP A 383 6.61 -4.35 26.73
N LEU A 384 5.50 -4.72 26.06
CA LEU A 384 5.55 -5.42 24.77
C LEU A 384 6.19 -4.58 23.67
N ILE A 385 5.89 -3.28 23.61
CA ILE A 385 6.52 -2.37 22.63
C ILE A 385 8.01 -2.23 22.92
N GLU A 386 8.42 -2.03 24.17
CA GLU A 386 9.84 -1.95 24.54
C GLU A 386 10.60 -3.23 24.20
N GLY A 387 10.05 -4.40 24.52
CA GLY A 387 10.63 -5.68 24.12
C GLY A 387 10.72 -5.84 22.61
N HIS A 388 9.75 -5.31 21.86
CA HIS A 388 9.78 -5.32 20.40
C HIS A 388 10.84 -4.39 19.80
N LEU A 389 11.10 -3.23 20.45
CA LEU A 389 12.12 -2.27 20.01
C LEU A 389 13.53 -2.90 19.95
N GLU A 390 13.81 -3.92 20.75
CA GLU A 390 15.11 -4.62 20.76
C GLU A 390 15.29 -5.57 19.56
N HIS A 391 14.22 -5.93 18.86
CA HIS A 391 14.21 -6.97 17.83
C HIS A 391 13.52 -6.55 16.53
N LEU A 392 13.58 -5.26 16.21
CA LEU A 392 12.97 -4.72 15.02
C LEU A 392 13.69 -5.19 13.73
N PRO A 393 13.00 -5.91 12.82
CA PRO A 393 13.64 -6.48 11.64
C PRO A 393 14.24 -5.44 10.69
N ALA A 394 13.58 -4.29 10.48
CA ALA A 394 14.14 -3.29 9.57
C ALA A 394 15.36 -2.58 10.17
N GLN A 395 15.41 -2.41 11.50
CA GLN A 395 16.62 -1.93 12.20
C GLN A 395 17.78 -2.90 12.04
N GLN A 396 17.57 -4.19 12.31
CA GLN A 396 18.61 -5.20 12.18
C GLN A 396 19.16 -5.28 10.75
N TYR A 397 18.27 -5.18 9.76
CA TYR A 397 18.70 -5.12 8.36
C TYR A 397 19.52 -3.85 8.08
N TYR A 398 19.08 -2.68 8.57
CA TYR A 398 19.81 -1.44 8.38
C TYR A 398 21.19 -1.46 9.02
N GLU A 399 21.31 -1.93 10.27
CA GLU A 399 22.59 -2.16 10.94
C GLU A 399 23.52 -3.08 10.16
N SER A 400 22.98 -4.14 9.54
CA SER A 400 23.78 -5.05 8.70
C SER A 400 24.32 -4.36 7.45
N VAL A 401 23.54 -3.47 6.84
CA VAL A 401 23.93 -2.71 5.66
C VAL A 401 24.92 -1.59 6.00
N ILE A 402 24.78 -0.95 7.17
CA ILE A 402 25.72 0.06 7.68
C ILE A 402 27.13 -0.52 7.83
N LYS A 403 27.25 -1.77 8.31
CA LYS A 403 28.55 -2.45 8.51
C LYS A 403 29.37 -2.61 7.22
N THR A 404 28.73 -2.53 6.05
CA THR A 404 29.40 -2.65 4.75
C THR A 404 29.66 -1.30 4.08
N GLN A 405 29.39 -0.18 4.77
CA GLN A 405 29.64 1.18 4.26
C GLN A 405 30.96 1.74 4.77
N ASP A 406 31.43 2.81 4.13
CA ASP A 406 32.57 3.58 4.59
C ASP A 406 32.32 4.23 5.97
N ASP A 407 33.38 4.39 6.76
CA ASP A 407 33.32 4.87 8.15
C ASP A 407 32.58 6.21 8.32
N ARG A 408 32.67 7.10 7.32
CA ARG A 408 31.98 8.40 7.31
C ARG A 408 30.45 8.24 7.35
N HIS A 409 29.92 7.35 6.51
CA HIS A 409 28.49 7.06 6.45
C HIS A 409 28.03 6.30 7.67
N LYS A 410 28.86 5.37 8.15
CA LYS A 410 28.57 4.56 9.33
C LYS A 410 28.26 5.42 10.56
N SER A 411 29.14 6.37 10.89
CA SER A 411 28.93 7.25 12.06
C SER A 411 27.65 8.08 11.96
N TRP A 412 27.34 8.63 10.78
CA TRP A 412 26.12 9.39 10.57
C TRP A 412 24.87 8.51 10.71
N CYS A 413 24.87 7.31 10.12
CA CYS A 413 23.73 6.39 10.19
C CYS A 413 23.48 5.89 11.62
N GLU A 414 24.54 5.55 12.35
CA GLU A 414 24.47 5.12 13.75
C GLU A 414 23.87 6.23 14.61
N THR A 415 24.34 7.48 14.44
CA THR A 415 23.82 8.65 15.17
C THR A 415 22.34 8.88 14.88
N GLU A 416 21.91 8.88 13.61
CA GLU A 416 20.51 9.06 13.24
C GLU A 416 19.61 8.00 13.88
N ASN A 417 20.06 6.74 13.87
CA ASN A 417 19.28 5.65 14.41
C ASN A 417 19.16 5.73 15.93
N ASP A 418 20.28 5.99 16.61
CA ASP A 418 20.32 6.14 18.06
C ASP A 418 19.42 7.30 18.52
N GLU A 419 19.46 8.45 17.85
CA GLU A 419 18.61 9.60 18.16
C GLU A 419 17.12 9.25 18.06
N LYS A 420 16.71 8.53 16.99
CA LYS A 420 15.31 8.10 16.81
C LYS A 420 14.88 7.07 17.86
N MET A 421 15.74 6.12 18.18
CA MET A 421 15.48 5.12 19.23
C MET A 421 15.38 5.75 20.61
N ILE A 422 16.26 6.70 20.95
CA ILE A 422 16.21 7.47 22.19
C ILE A 422 14.92 8.29 22.27
N ALA A 423 14.52 8.94 21.17
CA ALA A 423 13.27 9.70 21.13
C ALA A 423 12.04 8.81 21.38
N LEU A 424 12.01 7.59 20.82
CA LEU A 424 10.95 6.62 21.05
C LEU A 424 10.91 6.12 22.50
N ARG A 425 12.05 5.75 23.07
CA ARG A 425 12.15 5.38 24.50
C ARG A 425 11.67 6.52 25.40
N GLY A 426 12.09 7.74 25.12
CA GLY A 426 11.60 8.94 25.82
C GLY A 426 10.10 9.19 25.65
N ALA A 427 9.48 8.79 24.53
CA ALA A 427 8.03 8.85 24.36
C ALA A 427 7.30 7.81 25.22
N ILE A 428 7.85 6.59 25.32
CA ILE A 428 7.34 5.54 26.20
C ILE A 428 7.43 5.97 27.67
N ASP A 429 8.59 6.49 28.08
CA ASP A 429 8.82 6.98 29.45
C ASP A 429 7.91 8.15 29.82
N LYS A 430 7.46 8.97 28.86
CA LYS A 430 6.47 10.03 29.11
C LYS A 430 5.06 9.49 29.33
N ILE A 431 4.74 8.30 28.80
CA ILE A 431 3.42 7.67 28.93
C ILE A 431 3.36 6.86 30.22
N ARG A 432 4.40 6.08 30.53
CA ARG A 432 4.45 5.12 31.64
C ARG A 432 3.98 5.71 32.99
N PRO A 433 4.49 6.86 33.49
CA PRO A 433 4.09 7.43 34.79
C PRO A 433 2.59 7.78 34.89
N LYS A 434 1.93 8.10 33.76
CA LYS A 434 0.50 8.41 33.72
C LYS A 434 -0.38 7.20 34.04
N HIS A 435 0.20 6.00 34.01
CA HIS A 435 -0.49 4.73 34.17
C HIS A 435 0.00 3.90 35.37
N VAL A 436 1.10 4.32 36.03
CA VAL A 436 1.63 3.70 37.25
C VAL A 436 0.72 3.92 38.47
N GLY A 437 -0.20 4.90 38.44
CA GLY A 437 -1.10 5.24 39.56
C GLY A 437 -2.59 4.87 39.40
N SER A 438 -3.05 4.44 38.22
CA SER A 438 -4.49 4.17 37.97
C SER A 438 -4.94 2.73 38.33
N GLY A 439 -4.12 2.00 39.08
CA GLY A 439 -4.30 0.57 39.39
C GLY A 439 -4.41 0.24 40.88
N SER A 440 -4.81 1.16 41.76
CA SER A 440 -5.06 0.81 43.17
C SER A 440 -6.24 1.58 43.80
N SER A 441 -7.47 1.12 43.52
CA SER A 441 -8.58 1.25 44.47
C SER A 441 -9.44 -0.02 44.51
N TRP A 442 -8.77 -1.18 44.57
CA TRP A 442 -9.36 -2.44 45.01
C TRP A 442 -8.62 -2.90 46.26
N ARG A 443 -8.77 -2.13 47.35
CA ARG A 443 -8.52 -2.52 48.74
C ARG A 443 -8.97 -1.39 49.67
N SER A 444 -10.26 -1.37 49.97
CA SER A 444 -10.85 -1.00 51.27
C SER A 444 -12.37 -1.14 51.14
#